data_AF-A0A4U5N5D6-F1
#
_entry.id   AF-A0A4U5N5D6-F1
#
_cell.length_a   1.000
_cell.length_b   1.000
_cell.length_c   1.000
_cell.angle_alpha   90.00
_cell.angle_beta   90.00
_cell.angle_gamma   90.00
#
_symmetry.space_group_name_H-M   'P 1'
#
loop_
_entity.id
_entity.type
_entity.pdbx_description
1 polymer ?
#
loop_
_entity_poly.entity_id
_entity_poly.type
_entity_poly.pdbx_seq_one_letter_code
_entity_poly.pdbx_strand_id
1 'polypeptide(L)'
;MPFPFKRRSAMTENSEKGRISITNKRIEADHQILDALTEENRQLRAQLEEQKVLQMELRSALERAEQRGHSLELPTLARLGKGQTLCDKSKVIVCRVLQFARANCGQNAVEWTSSVTGIKRQTLRTYEQETDIHLSVTSVEEGTLAYKLPPC
;
A
#
# COMPACT_ATOMS: atom_id res chain seq x y z
N MET A 1 -15.28 -13.05 -83.94
CA MET A 1 -14.40 -12.31 -83.00
C MET A 1 -15.14 -11.07 -82.51
N PRO A 2 -15.15 -10.73 -81.21
CA PRO A 2 -15.89 -9.57 -80.73
C PRO A 2 -15.20 -8.25 -81.14
N PHE A 3 -15.99 -7.23 -81.48
CA PHE A 3 -15.52 -5.91 -81.93
C PHE A 3 -14.66 -5.18 -80.87
N PRO A 4 -13.60 -4.46 -81.28
CA PRO A 4 -12.61 -3.85 -80.39
C PRO A 4 -13.20 -2.81 -79.41
N PHE A 5 -14.31 -2.18 -79.76
CA PHE A 5 -14.99 -1.18 -78.91
C PHE A 5 -15.60 -1.80 -77.64
N LYS A 6 -16.18 -3.01 -77.71
CA LYS A 6 -16.80 -3.66 -76.54
C LYS A 6 -15.77 -4.08 -75.49
N ARG A 7 -14.55 -4.43 -75.92
CA ARG A 7 -13.44 -4.74 -75.00
C ARG A 7 -12.95 -3.51 -74.26
N ARG A 8 -12.82 -2.35 -74.92
CA ARG A 8 -12.40 -1.10 -74.26
C ARG A 8 -13.41 -0.65 -73.20
N SER A 9 -14.71 -0.67 -73.51
CA SER A 9 -15.76 -0.30 -72.56
C SER A 9 -15.82 -1.22 -71.34
N ALA A 10 -15.66 -2.53 -71.54
CA ALA A 10 -15.63 -3.48 -70.42
C ALA A 10 -14.38 -3.29 -69.52
N MET A 11 -13.24 -2.93 -70.09
CA MET A 11 -12.03 -2.66 -69.29
C MET A 11 -12.15 -1.38 -68.47
N THR A 12 -12.77 -0.32 -69.00
CA THR A 12 -13.01 0.91 -68.25
C THR A 12 -13.99 0.69 -67.10
N GLU A 13 -15.08 -0.04 -67.33
CA GLU A 13 -16.07 -0.34 -66.29
C GLU A 13 -15.48 -1.23 -65.17
N ASN A 14 -14.64 -2.20 -65.53
CA ASN A 14 -13.94 -3.03 -64.54
C ASN A 14 -12.90 -2.24 -63.73
N SER A 15 -12.20 -1.30 -64.37
CA SER A 15 -11.27 -0.40 -63.66
C SER A 15 -12.02 0.52 -62.69
N GLU A 16 -13.21 0.98 -63.05
CA GLU A 16 -14.03 1.85 -62.20
C GLU A 16 -14.62 1.08 -61.01
N LYS A 17 -15.13 -0.13 -61.24
CA LYS A 17 -15.53 -1.06 -60.16
C LYS A 17 -14.39 -1.42 -59.22
N GLY A 18 -13.18 -1.63 -59.76
CA GLY A 18 -11.98 -1.88 -58.96
C GLY A 18 -11.63 -0.71 -58.04
N ARG A 19 -11.73 0.53 -58.56
CA ARG A 19 -11.54 1.74 -57.75
C ARG A 19 -12.58 1.85 -56.64
N ILE A 20 -13.87 1.69 -56.97
CA ILE A 20 -14.98 1.75 -55.99
C ILE A 20 -14.80 0.67 -54.90
N SER A 21 -14.37 -0.53 -55.27
CA SER A 21 -14.11 -1.61 -54.30
C SER A 21 -12.99 -1.26 -53.31
N ILE A 22 -11.91 -0.61 -53.78
CA ILE A 22 -10.81 -0.16 -52.92
C ILE A 22 -11.29 0.93 -51.95
N THR A 23 -12.08 1.89 -52.43
CA THR A 23 -12.62 2.96 -51.59
C THR A 23 -13.55 2.39 -50.51
N ASN A 24 -14.44 1.46 -50.86
CA ASN A 24 -15.36 0.83 -49.91
C ASN A 24 -14.61 0.03 -48.85
N LYS A 25 -13.58 -0.74 -49.23
CA LYS A 25 -12.73 -1.46 -48.26
C LYS A 25 -12.02 -0.52 -47.29
N ARG A 26 -11.60 0.65 -47.77
CA ARG A 26 -10.97 1.66 -46.91
C ARG A 26 -11.96 2.27 -45.93
N ILE A 27 -13.15 2.61 -46.39
CA ILE A 27 -14.23 3.12 -45.53
C ILE A 27 -14.60 2.09 -44.47
N GLU A 28 -14.71 0.82 -44.85
CA GLU A 28 -15.05 -0.28 -43.92
C GLU A 28 -13.95 -0.50 -42.88
N ALA A 29 -12.66 -0.42 -43.28
CA ALA A 29 -11.54 -0.46 -42.36
C ALA A 29 -11.54 0.74 -41.39
N ASP A 30 -11.83 1.95 -41.89
CA ASP A 30 -11.92 3.15 -41.05
C ASP A 30 -13.06 3.05 -40.02
N HIS A 31 -14.21 2.45 -40.40
CA HIS A 31 -15.31 2.19 -39.47
C HIS A 31 -14.91 1.18 -38.39
N GLN A 32 -14.25 0.08 -38.76
CA GLN A 32 -13.77 -0.91 -37.79
C GLN A 32 -12.79 -0.31 -36.77
N ILE A 33 -11.90 0.59 -37.22
CA ILE A 33 -10.96 1.30 -36.33
C ILE A 33 -11.73 2.23 -35.38
N LEU A 34 -12.70 2.99 -35.89
CA LEU A 34 -13.53 3.88 -35.07
C LEU A 34 -14.33 3.13 -34.01
N ASP A 35 -14.92 1.99 -34.38
CA ASP A 35 -15.68 1.15 -33.45
C ASP A 35 -14.77 0.59 -32.34
N ALA A 36 -13.57 0.11 -32.71
CA ALA A 36 -12.59 -0.38 -31.74
C ALA A 36 -12.14 0.71 -30.76
N LEU A 37 -11.83 1.92 -31.26
CA LEU A 37 -11.44 3.06 -30.44
C LEU A 37 -12.57 3.56 -29.54
N THR A 38 -13.81 3.45 -30.00
CA THR A 38 -15.00 3.83 -29.23
C THR A 38 -15.21 2.87 -28.06
N GLU A 39 -15.08 1.57 -28.31
CA GLU A 39 -15.19 0.55 -27.26
C GLU A 39 -14.04 0.64 -26.25
N GLU A 40 -12.81 0.89 -26.71
CA GLU A 40 -11.68 1.12 -25.82
C GLU A 40 -11.90 2.38 -24.94
N ASN A 41 -12.38 3.48 -25.52
CA ASN A 41 -12.75 4.67 -24.74
C ASN A 41 -13.84 4.38 -23.71
N ARG A 42 -14.82 3.54 -24.06
CA ARG A 42 -15.89 3.14 -23.12
C ARG A 42 -15.31 2.38 -21.94
N GLN A 43 -14.39 1.44 -22.20
CA GLN A 43 -13.73 0.64 -21.17
C GLN A 43 -12.83 1.50 -20.28
N LEU A 44 -12.02 2.38 -20.87
CA LEU A 44 -11.15 3.29 -20.11
C LEU A 44 -11.94 4.23 -19.21
N ARG A 45 -13.10 4.73 -19.65
CA ARG A 45 -13.99 5.53 -18.81
C ARG A 45 -14.55 4.73 -17.63
N ALA A 46 -14.94 3.48 -17.85
CA ALA A 46 -15.42 2.63 -16.78
C ALA A 46 -14.34 2.35 -15.72
N GLN A 47 -13.11 2.03 -16.16
CA GLN A 47 -11.97 1.82 -15.28
C GLN A 47 -11.60 3.09 -14.49
N LEU A 48 -11.67 4.26 -15.13
CA LEU A 48 -11.39 5.52 -14.47
C LEU A 48 -12.40 5.82 -13.35
N GLU A 49 -13.69 5.55 -13.57
CA GLU A 49 -14.70 5.73 -12.53
C GLU A 49 -14.53 4.74 -11.38
N GLU A 50 -14.21 3.47 -11.66
CA GLU A 50 -13.88 2.49 -10.63
C GLU A 50 -12.68 2.93 -9.78
N GLN A 51 -11.62 3.42 -10.42
CA GLN A 51 -10.43 3.90 -9.72
C GLN A 51 -10.72 5.13 -8.84
N LYS A 52 -11.59 6.04 -9.28
CA LYS A 52 -12.02 7.19 -8.47
C LYS A 52 -12.79 6.75 -7.23
N VAL A 53 -13.68 5.77 -7.36
CA VAL A 53 -14.43 5.21 -6.22
C VAL A 53 -13.46 4.61 -5.21
N LEU A 54 -12.54 3.76 -5.66
CA LEU A 54 -11.52 3.15 -4.79
C LEU A 54 -10.64 4.21 -4.11
N GLN A 55 -10.25 5.26 -4.83
CA GLN A 55 -9.45 6.36 -4.26
C GLN A 55 -10.23 7.11 -3.17
N MET A 56 -11.52 7.37 -3.39
CA MET A 56 -12.39 8.02 -2.41
C MET A 56 -12.59 7.14 -1.16
N GLU A 57 -12.83 5.84 -1.35
CA GLU A 57 -12.94 4.88 -0.26
C GLU A 57 -11.65 4.81 0.56
N LEU A 58 -10.49 4.74 -0.10
CA LEU A 58 -9.19 4.73 0.56
C LEU A 58 -8.96 6.01 1.38
N ARG A 59 -9.27 7.18 0.82
CA ARG A 59 -9.19 8.46 1.56
C ARG A 59 -10.09 8.45 2.79
N SER A 60 -11.35 8.02 2.63
CA SER A 60 -12.29 7.91 3.76
C SER A 60 -11.83 6.92 4.84
N ALA A 61 -11.15 5.83 4.44
CA ALA A 61 -10.61 4.84 5.36
C ALA A 61 -9.42 5.41 6.13
N LEU A 62 -8.54 6.15 5.45
CA LEU A 62 -7.40 6.84 6.07
C LEU A 62 -7.88 7.90 7.07
N GLU A 63 -8.83 8.75 6.71
CA GLU A 63 -9.41 9.76 7.61
C GLU A 63 -10.03 9.10 8.86
N ARG A 64 -10.78 8.00 8.69
CA ARG A 64 -11.32 7.24 9.83
C ARG A 64 -10.24 6.61 10.69
N ALA A 65 -9.12 6.18 10.12
CA ALA A 65 -7.99 5.63 10.87
C ALA A 65 -7.25 6.73 11.65
N GLU A 66 -7.07 7.90 11.04
CA GLU A 66 -6.46 9.07 11.65
C GLU A 66 -7.29 9.60 12.82
N GLN A 67 -8.60 9.72 12.66
CA GLN A 67 -9.52 10.09 13.76
C GLN A 67 -9.45 9.11 14.94
N ARG A 68 -9.33 7.81 14.67
CA ARG A 68 -9.10 6.81 15.73
C ARG A 68 -7.76 6.98 16.42
N GLY A 69 -6.72 7.38 15.68
CA GLY A 69 -5.41 7.71 16.24
C GLY A 69 -5.44 8.96 17.13
N HIS A 70 -6.19 9.99 16.76
CA HIS A 70 -6.33 11.24 17.53
C HIS A 70 -7.19 11.07 18.80
N SER A 71 -8.14 10.14 18.81
CA SER A 71 -8.91 9.80 20.02
C SER A 71 -8.08 9.05 21.07
N LEU A 72 -6.87 8.60 20.73
CA LEU A 72 -5.91 7.98 21.65
C LEU A 72 -4.88 9.01 22.07
N GLU A 73 -5.31 10.10 22.71
CA GLU A 73 -4.42 10.78 23.65
C GLU A 73 -4.10 9.77 24.75
N LEU A 74 -2.99 9.04 24.58
CA LEU A 74 -2.49 8.11 25.58
C LEU A 74 -2.40 8.89 26.89
N PRO A 75 -3.12 8.47 27.94
CA PRO A 75 -3.06 9.15 29.22
C PRO A 75 -1.60 9.25 29.61
N THR A 76 -1.16 10.46 29.94
CA THR A 76 0.24 10.68 30.33
C THR A 76 0.49 9.85 31.58
N LEU A 77 1.19 8.72 31.41
CA LEU A 77 1.49 7.83 32.51
C LEU A 77 2.36 8.58 33.53
N ALA A 78 2.07 8.35 34.82
CA ALA A 78 2.83 8.91 35.91
C ALA A 78 4.31 8.57 35.71
N ARG A 79 5.15 9.61 35.66
CA ARG A 79 6.58 9.45 35.47
C ARG A 79 7.23 9.11 36.81
N LEU A 80 8.28 8.28 36.77
CA LEU A 80 9.13 8.06 37.93
C LEU A 80 9.66 9.41 38.46
N GLY A 81 9.53 9.58 39.78
CA GLY A 81 10.08 10.72 40.50
C GLY A 81 11.60 10.73 40.46
N LYS A 82 12.20 11.86 40.84
CA LYS A 82 13.67 11.99 40.92
C LYS A 82 14.21 11.00 41.96
N GLY A 83 15.19 10.18 41.57
CA GLY A 83 15.80 9.17 42.44
C GLY A 83 15.05 7.83 42.52
N GLN A 84 13.87 7.71 41.91
CA GLN A 84 13.18 6.42 41.80
C GLN A 84 13.76 5.62 40.64
N THR A 85 14.01 4.33 40.88
CA THR A 85 14.47 3.37 39.88
C THR A 85 13.57 2.15 39.90
N LEU A 86 13.42 1.49 38.75
CA LEU A 86 12.76 0.21 38.67
C LEU A 86 13.69 -0.91 39.15
N CYS A 87 13.13 -1.99 39.67
CA CYS A 87 13.86 -3.24 39.86
C CYS A 87 14.25 -3.86 38.51
N ASP A 88 15.21 -4.78 38.53
CA ASP A 88 15.78 -5.33 37.29
C ASP A 88 14.75 -6.10 36.44
N LYS A 89 13.77 -6.77 37.06
CA LYS A 89 12.63 -7.37 36.34
C LYS A 89 11.88 -6.36 35.48
N SER A 90 11.54 -5.22 36.08
CA SER A 90 10.77 -4.17 35.43
C SER A 90 11.59 -3.47 34.34
N LYS A 91 12.91 -3.29 34.56
CA LYS A 91 13.82 -2.81 33.50
C LYS A 91 13.83 -3.73 32.29
N VAL A 92 13.91 -5.06 32.50
CA VAL A 92 13.88 -6.06 31.41
C VAL A 92 12.57 -5.99 30.62
N ILE A 93 11.42 -5.89 31.30
CA ILE A 93 10.11 -5.78 30.64
C ILE A 93 10.07 -4.52 29.76
N VAL A 94 10.48 -3.37 30.30
CA VAL A 94 10.51 -2.09 29.56
C VAL A 94 11.41 -2.17 28.34
N CYS A 95 12.59 -2.79 28.46
CA CYS A 95 13.48 -2.99 27.33
C CYS A 95 12.90 -3.96 26.27
N ARG A 96 12.10 -4.95 26.67
CA ARG A 96 11.38 -5.81 25.70
C ARG A 96 10.32 -5.03 24.94
N VAL A 97 9.59 -4.16 25.62
CA VAL A 97 8.64 -3.22 24.98
C VAL A 97 9.38 -2.33 23.97
N LEU A 98 10.58 -1.84 24.32
CA LEU A 98 11.43 -1.07 23.38
C LEU A 98 11.85 -1.87 22.15
N GLN A 99 12.27 -3.13 22.32
CA GLN A 99 12.62 -4.00 21.21
C GLN A 99 11.43 -4.29 20.29
N PHE A 100 10.25 -4.56 20.87
CA PHE A 100 9.00 -4.70 20.12
C PHE A 100 8.69 -3.43 19.32
N ALA A 101 8.81 -2.26 19.95
CA ALA A 101 8.56 -0.99 19.30
C ALA A 101 9.55 -0.73 18.15
N ARG A 102 10.80 -1.18 18.25
CA ARG A 102 11.75 -1.06 17.13
C ARG A 102 11.38 -1.92 15.94
N ALA A 103 10.92 -3.15 16.19
CA ALA A 103 10.48 -4.05 15.14
C ALA A 103 9.23 -3.55 14.41
N ASN A 104 8.34 -2.82 15.08
CA ASN A 104 7.02 -2.44 14.55
C ASN A 104 6.84 -0.94 14.25
N CYS A 105 7.52 -0.06 14.99
CA CYS A 105 7.34 1.41 14.91
C CYS A 105 8.57 2.14 14.34
N GLY A 106 9.66 1.42 14.03
CA GLY A 106 10.86 1.98 13.40
C GLY A 106 11.48 3.16 14.15
N GLN A 107 11.57 4.32 13.48
CA GLN A 107 12.25 5.52 14.00
C GLN A 107 11.63 6.09 15.28
N ASN A 108 10.32 5.89 15.49
CA ASN A 108 9.59 6.45 16.64
C ASN A 108 9.55 5.51 17.86
N ALA A 109 10.26 4.37 17.82
CA ALA A 109 10.20 3.33 18.85
C ALA A 109 10.46 3.83 20.27
N VAL A 110 11.43 4.72 20.46
CA VAL A 110 11.80 5.26 21.79
C VAL A 110 10.72 6.19 22.32
N GLU A 111 10.14 7.01 21.45
CA GLU A 111 9.05 7.92 21.81
C GLU A 111 7.78 7.15 22.16
N TRP A 112 7.42 6.18 21.32
CA TRP A 112 6.31 5.28 21.57
C TRP A 112 6.47 4.54 22.91
N THR A 113 7.63 3.93 23.14
CA THR A 113 7.93 3.20 24.39
C THR A 113 7.86 4.12 25.61
N SER A 114 8.36 5.35 25.50
CA SER A 114 8.29 6.34 26.58
C SER A 114 6.84 6.69 26.94
N SER A 115 5.99 6.85 25.94
CA SER A 115 4.56 7.15 26.14
C SER A 115 3.81 5.98 26.77
N VAL A 116 4.06 4.74 26.33
CA VAL A 116 3.33 3.56 26.85
C VAL A 116 3.86 3.02 28.18
N THR A 117 5.09 3.36 28.58
CA THR A 117 5.67 2.90 29.86
C THR A 117 5.74 3.99 30.92
N GLY A 118 5.58 5.26 30.55
CA GLY A 118 5.80 6.41 31.45
C GLY A 118 7.28 6.65 31.79
N ILE A 119 8.20 5.87 31.22
CA ILE A 119 9.64 6.00 31.46
C ILE A 119 10.23 7.04 30.52
N LYS A 120 11.06 7.94 31.06
CA LYS A 120 11.71 8.99 30.27
C LYS A 120 12.65 8.39 29.22
N ARG A 121 12.69 9.00 28.03
CA ARG A 121 13.54 8.57 26.91
C ARG A 121 15.01 8.36 27.29
N GLN A 122 15.57 9.23 28.14
CA GLN A 122 16.94 9.11 28.62
C GLN A 122 17.12 7.85 29.49
N THR A 123 16.20 7.62 30.43
CA THR A 123 16.20 6.44 31.30
C THR A 123 16.03 5.14 30.51
N LEU A 124 15.23 5.13 29.44
CA LEU A 124 15.12 3.98 28.54
C LEU A 124 16.46 3.58 27.92
N ARG A 125 17.27 4.57 27.49
CA ARG A 125 18.61 4.31 26.95
C ARG A 125 19.55 3.77 28.02
N THR A 126 19.46 4.29 29.24
CA THR A 126 20.25 3.79 30.38
C THR A 126 19.89 2.34 30.71
N TYR A 127 18.59 2.01 30.78
CA TYR A 127 18.16 0.64 31.03
C TYR A 127 18.63 -0.30 29.93
N GLU A 128 18.54 0.11 28.66
CA GLU A 128 19.06 -0.71 27.57
C GLU A 128 20.55 -1.02 27.71
N GLN A 129 21.36 -0.02 28.10
CA GLN A 129 22.80 -0.20 28.31
C GLN A 129 23.10 -1.07 29.55
N GLU A 130 22.38 -0.87 30.65
CA GLU A 130 22.57 -1.63 31.90
C GLU A 130 22.16 -3.09 31.75
N THR A 131 21.10 -3.34 30.98
CA THR A 131 20.45 -4.65 30.96
C THR A 131 21.02 -5.56 29.87
N ASP A 132 21.85 -5.04 28.95
CA ASP A 132 22.51 -5.71 27.80
C ASP A 132 21.78 -6.98 27.36
N ILE A 133 20.51 -6.82 26.97
CA ILE A 133 19.62 -7.98 26.91
C ILE A 133 19.80 -8.72 25.59
N HIS A 134 20.80 -9.60 25.57
CA HIS A 134 20.84 -10.77 24.70
C HIS A 134 19.72 -11.74 25.11
N LEU A 135 18.49 -11.38 24.76
CA LEU A 135 17.27 -12.15 25.05
C LEU A 135 17.16 -13.35 24.11
N SER A 136 17.95 -14.39 24.38
CA SER A 136 17.65 -15.72 23.86
C SER A 136 16.32 -16.18 24.46
N VAL A 137 15.33 -16.43 23.59
CA VAL A 137 14.05 -17.05 23.96
C VAL A 137 14.36 -18.34 24.72
N THR A 138 13.88 -18.46 25.96
CA THR A 138 14.23 -19.61 26.80
C THR A 138 13.38 -20.82 26.45
N SER A 139 12.13 -20.61 26.03
CA SER A 139 11.25 -21.65 25.49
C SER A 139 10.11 -21.04 24.66
N VAL A 140 9.59 -21.84 23.72
CA VAL A 140 8.35 -21.58 23.00
C VAL A 140 7.41 -22.71 23.36
N GLU A 141 6.48 -22.47 24.28
CA GLU A 141 5.38 -23.39 24.56
C GLU A 141 4.11 -22.82 23.92
N GLU A 142 3.44 -23.61 23.07
CA GLU A 142 2.13 -23.29 22.48
C GLU A 142 2.06 -21.92 21.76
N GLY A 143 3.16 -21.49 21.12
CA GLY A 143 3.22 -20.21 20.42
C GLY A 143 3.40 -18.98 21.33
N THR A 144 3.54 -19.18 22.64
CA THR A 144 3.81 -18.11 23.60
C THR A 144 5.30 -18.04 23.91
N LEU A 145 5.91 -16.88 23.72
CA LEU A 145 7.33 -16.64 24.02
C LEU A 145 7.53 -16.43 25.52
N ALA A 146 8.26 -17.33 26.19
CA ALA A 146 8.60 -17.20 27.61
C ALA A 146 10.03 -16.67 27.81
N TYR A 147 10.19 -15.74 28.75
CA TYR A 147 11.48 -15.13 29.10
C TYR A 147 11.74 -15.30 30.61
N LYS A 148 12.95 -15.74 30.96
CA LYS A 148 13.39 -15.74 32.35
C LYS A 148 13.73 -14.32 32.79
N LEU A 149 13.00 -13.80 33.77
CA LEU A 149 13.28 -12.50 34.36
C LEU A 149 14.29 -12.64 35.52
N PRO A 150 15.20 -11.66 35.73
CA PRO A 150 16.10 -11.63 36.90
C PRO A 150 15.29 -11.52 38.21
N PRO A 151 15.87 -11.72 39.40
CA PRO A 151 15.18 -11.40 40.66
C PRO A 151 14.89 -9.89 40.80
N CYS A 152 13.98 -9.53 41.72
CA CYS A 152 13.70 -8.12 42.06
C CYS A 152 14.65 -7.63 43.14
#